data_AF-A0A2V9ZAV3-F1
#
_entry.id   AF-A0A2V9ZAV3-F1
#
_cell.length_a   1.000
_cell.length_b   1.000
_cell.length_c   1.000
_cell.angle_alpha   90.00
_cell.angle_beta   90.00
_cell.angle_gamma   90.00
#
_symmetry.space_group_name_H-M   'P 1'
#
loop_
_entity.id
_entity.type
_entity.pdbx_description
1 polymer ?
#
loop_
_entity_poly.entity_id
_entity_poly.type
_entity_poly.pdbx_seq_one_letter_code
_entity_poly.pdbx_strand_id
1 'polypeptide(L)'
;MHTPTSYEKTKPFANALARLLEQQHPELVVSDMKKALRVGKVLVDWSQNDEHKTTVSVYSLRARERPTVSTPVTWEEVERVLTKKDPNLVVFEADDVLKRADKMGDVFEPVLMLKQKLPELADMLAAGGVGEEEKLEIAAHAEARAQQMSRKVERRGPPPQEASPKRSKPAMKRAARPRSAKTAATPVKKKRKV
;
A
#
# COMPACT_ATOMS: atom_id res chain seq x y z
N MET A 1 -0.21 -16.14 -16.08
CA MET A 1 0.70 -15.06 -15.67
C MET A 1 0.44 -13.86 -16.54
N HIS A 2 0.41 -12.68 -15.94
CA HIS A 2 0.39 -11.39 -16.63
C HIS A 2 1.59 -11.28 -17.57
N THR A 3 1.48 -10.43 -18.60
CA THR A 3 2.65 -10.13 -19.43
C THR A 3 3.73 -9.47 -18.57
N PRO A 4 5.01 -9.89 -18.67
CA PRO A 4 6.10 -9.26 -17.93
C PRO A 4 6.10 -7.74 -18.14
N THR A 5 6.15 -6.99 -17.04
CA THR A 5 6.19 -5.52 -17.03
C THR A 5 7.23 -5.04 -16.03
N SER A 6 7.64 -3.77 -16.13
CA SER A 6 8.60 -3.13 -15.24
C SER A 6 8.05 -1.83 -14.68
N TYR A 7 8.62 -1.34 -13.58
CA TYR A 7 8.27 -0.03 -13.02
C TYR A 7 8.50 1.11 -14.01
N GLU A 8 9.47 0.97 -14.91
CA GLU A 8 9.72 1.92 -16.01
C GLU A 8 8.55 2.02 -16.99
N LYS A 9 7.71 0.97 -17.09
CA LYS A 9 6.50 0.97 -17.93
C LYS A 9 5.25 1.34 -17.15
N THR A 10 5.05 0.76 -15.96
CA THR A 10 3.82 0.96 -15.18
C THR A 10 3.72 2.37 -14.61
N LYS A 11 4.85 2.99 -14.25
CA LYS A 11 4.85 4.32 -13.64
C LYS A 11 4.46 5.44 -14.62
N PRO A 12 5.06 5.55 -15.83
CA PRO A 12 4.61 6.53 -16.81
C PRO A 12 3.16 6.30 -17.22
N PHE A 13 2.75 5.04 -17.38
CA PHE A 13 1.36 4.68 -17.68
C PHE A 13 0.39 5.20 -16.59
N ALA A 14 0.67 4.91 -15.32
CA ALA A 14 -0.15 5.38 -14.21
C ALA A 14 -0.17 6.92 -14.11
N ASN A 15 0.94 7.59 -14.40
CA ASN A 15 0.99 9.05 -14.43
C ASN A 15 0.10 9.63 -15.54
N ALA A 16 0.16 9.06 -16.74
CA ALA A 16 -0.66 9.51 -17.85
C ALA A 16 -2.15 9.28 -17.61
N LEU A 17 -2.53 8.13 -17.01
CA LEU A 17 -3.91 7.87 -16.59
C LEU A 17 -4.39 8.87 -15.52
N ALA A 18 -3.55 9.21 -14.54
CA ALA A 18 -3.88 10.22 -13.54
C ALA A 18 -4.10 11.60 -14.16
N ARG A 19 -3.30 11.99 -15.15
CA ARG A 19 -3.45 13.27 -15.88
C ARG A 19 -4.71 13.28 -16.75
N LEU A 20 -5.00 12.17 -17.42
CA LEU A 20 -6.23 12.03 -18.21
C LEU A 20 -7.46 12.22 -17.32
N LEU A 21 -7.50 11.57 -16.15
CA LEU A 21 -8.59 11.71 -15.20
C LEU A 21 -8.71 13.13 -14.64
N GLU A 22 -7.58 13.79 -14.37
CA GLU A 22 -7.55 15.21 -13.95
C GLU A 22 -8.12 16.13 -15.04
N GLN A 23 -7.80 15.90 -16.31
CA GLN A 23 -8.37 16.69 -17.41
C GLN A 23 -9.87 16.46 -17.62
N GLN A 24 -10.32 15.20 -17.51
CA GLN A 24 -11.74 14.87 -17.66
C GLN A 24 -12.57 15.36 -16.47
N HIS A 25 -11.98 15.43 -15.27
CA HIS A 25 -12.65 15.80 -14.03
C HIS A 25 -11.84 16.80 -13.19
N PRO A 26 -11.55 18.01 -13.72
CA PRO A 26 -10.61 18.95 -13.09
C PRO A 26 -11.10 19.47 -11.74
N GLU A 27 -12.41 19.49 -11.50
CA GLU A 27 -13.00 19.90 -10.22
C GLU A 27 -12.94 18.81 -9.13
N LEU A 28 -12.66 17.55 -9.51
CA LEU A 28 -12.73 16.40 -8.60
C LEU A 28 -11.37 15.71 -8.41
N VAL A 29 -10.49 15.78 -9.41
CA VAL A 29 -9.24 15.01 -9.46
C VAL A 29 -8.05 15.95 -9.56
N VAL A 30 -6.94 15.56 -8.93
CA VAL A 30 -5.62 16.21 -9.08
C VAL A 30 -4.54 15.15 -9.23
N SER A 31 -3.54 15.37 -10.09
CA SER A 31 -2.38 14.46 -10.23
C SER A 31 -1.07 15.07 -9.72
N ASP A 32 -1.03 16.37 -9.43
CA ASP A 32 0.10 17.04 -8.80
C ASP A 32 0.17 16.69 -7.29
N MET A 33 1.38 16.35 -6.84
CA MET A 33 1.67 15.96 -5.47
C MET A 33 1.66 17.14 -4.48
N LYS A 34 1.57 18.40 -4.92
CA LYS A 34 1.46 19.56 -4.03
C LYS A 34 0.19 19.47 -3.19
N LYS A 35 0.34 19.43 -1.86
CA LYS A 35 -0.80 19.36 -0.92
C LYS A 35 -1.81 20.49 -1.08
N ALA A 36 -1.33 21.70 -1.41
CA ALA A 36 -2.17 22.87 -1.62
C ALA A 36 -3.21 22.71 -2.75
N LEU A 37 -2.92 21.87 -3.75
CA LEU A 37 -3.80 21.66 -4.90
C LEU A 37 -4.90 20.60 -4.65
N ARG A 38 -4.90 19.96 -3.48
CA ARG A 38 -5.80 18.84 -3.14
C ARG A 38 -7.06 19.27 -2.40
N VAL A 39 -7.17 20.54 -2.02
CA VAL A 39 -8.33 21.02 -1.26
C VAL A 39 -9.59 20.83 -2.12
N GLY A 40 -10.54 20.05 -1.62
CA GLY A 40 -11.77 19.72 -2.33
C GLY A 40 -11.63 18.67 -3.46
N LYS A 41 -10.42 18.12 -3.67
CA LYS A 41 -10.12 17.17 -4.76
C LYS A 41 -9.49 15.89 -4.25
N VAL A 42 -9.58 14.83 -5.04
CA VAL A 42 -8.93 13.54 -4.79
C VAL A 42 -7.62 13.49 -5.56
N LEU A 43 -6.51 13.25 -4.86
CA LEU A 43 -5.24 12.95 -5.49
C LEU A 43 -5.24 11.52 -6.03
N VAL A 44 -5.00 11.37 -7.33
CA VAL A 44 -4.63 10.07 -7.91
C VAL A 44 -3.10 9.91 -7.77
N ASP A 45 -2.68 9.16 -6.75
CA ASP A 45 -1.26 8.98 -6.43
C ASP A 45 -0.58 7.94 -7.34
N TRP A 46 -0.31 8.34 -8.58
CA TRP A 46 0.43 7.55 -9.56
C TRP A 46 1.84 7.16 -9.07
N SER A 47 2.40 7.90 -8.09
CA SER A 47 3.74 7.65 -7.58
C SER A 47 3.85 6.33 -6.82
N GLN A 48 2.73 5.72 -6.39
CA GLN A 48 2.70 4.39 -5.76
C GLN A 48 3.23 3.27 -6.67
N ASN A 49 3.33 3.51 -7.99
CA ASN A 49 3.93 2.59 -8.97
C ASN A 49 5.45 2.76 -9.07
N ASP A 50 6.12 3.17 -8.01
CA ASP A 50 7.58 3.29 -7.94
C ASP A 50 8.15 2.15 -7.09
N GLU A 51 9.30 1.62 -7.48
CA GLU A 51 9.91 0.45 -6.83
C GLU A 51 10.23 0.65 -5.34
N HIS A 52 10.39 1.90 -4.90
CA HIS A 52 10.69 2.23 -3.52
C HIS A 52 9.46 2.59 -2.68
N LYS A 53 8.26 2.48 -3.26
CA LYS A 53 7.01 2.76 -2.55
C LYS A 53 6.41 1.50 -1.97
N THR A 54 5.67 1.67 -0.88
CA THR A 54 4.99 0.59 -0.19
C THR A 54 3.48 0.75 -0.31
N THR A 55 2.80 -0.34 -0.66
CA THR A 55 1.35 -0.44 -0.60
C THR A 55 0.98 -1.47 0.46
N VAL A 56 -0.08 -1.17 1.20
CA VAL A 56 -0.58 -2.07 2.25
C VAL A 56 -1.10 -3.34 1.62
N SER A 57 -0.73 -4.50 2.17
CA SER A 57 -1.19 -5.79 1.66
C SER A 57 -2.69 -5.97 1.88
N VAL A 58 -3.34 -6.65 0.94
CA VAL A 58 -4.72 -7.11 1.07
C VAL A 58 -4.85 -7.97 2.34
N TYR A 59 -5.96 -7.77 3.08
CA TYR A 59 -6.26 -8.40 4.38
C TYR A 59 -5.32 -8.07 5.54
N SER A 60 -4.37 -7.15 5.38
CA SER A 60 -3.52 -6.72 6.49
C SER A 60 -4.21 -5.72 7.44
N LEU A 61 -3.90 -5.84 8.74
CA LEU A 61 -4.34 -4.90 9.76
C LEU A 61 -3.62 -3.55 9.63
N ARG A 62 -4.33 -2.48 10.01
CA ARG A 62 -3.78 -1.12 10.08
C ARG A 62 -3.53 -0.74 11.53
N ALA A 63 -2.30 -0.33 11.82
CA ALA A 63 -1.92 0.20 13.13
C ALA A 63 -2.51 1.61 13.36
N ARG A 64 -3.78 1.66 13.73
CA ARG A 64 -4.53 2.86 14.13
C ARG A 64 -5.29 2.58 15.42
N GLU A 65 -5.84 3.62 16.05
CA GLU A 65 -6.65 3.49 17.26
C GLU A 65 -7.82 2.51 17.08
N ARG A 66 -8.46 2.58 15.91
CA ARG A 66 -9.39 1.56 15.43
C ARG A 66 -8.63 0.54 14.56
N PRO A 67 -8.59 -0.75 14.91
CA PRO A 67 -7.78 -1.77 14.23
C PRO A 67 -8.44 -2.25 12.93
N THR A 68 -8.58 -1.33 11.96
CA THR A 68 -9.23 -1.62 10.67
C THR A 68 -8.37 -2.52 9.77
N VAL A 69 -8.99 -3.22 8.83
CA VAL A 69 -8.33 -4.12 7.87
C VAL A 69 -8.37 -3.53 6.45
N SER A 70 -7.33 -3.78 5.64
CA SER A 70 -7.33 -3.48 4.20
C SER A 70 -8.17 -4.51 3.42
N THR A 71 -9.49 -4.39 3.54
CA THR A 71 -10.45 -5.40 3.05
C THR A 71 -10.90 -5.10 1.61
N PRO A 72 -10.79 -6.07 0.68
CA PRO A 72 -11.41 -6.00 -0.64
C PRO A 72 -12.93 -5.89 -0.57
N VAL A 73 -13.50 -5.05 -1.42
CA VAL A 73 -14.94 -4.77 -1.52
C VAL A 73 -15.41 -4.88 -2.96
N THR A 74 -16.71 -5.09 -3.17
CA THR A 74 -17.31 -5.13 -4.52
C THR A 74 -17.68 -3.73 -5.01
N TRP A 75 -17.90 -3.57 -6.32
CA TRP A 75 -18.35 -2.29 -6.89
C TRP A 75 -19.71 -1.86 -6.35
N GLU A 76 -20.63 -2.81 -6.12
CA GLU A 76 -21.94 -2.53 -5.55
C GLU A 76 -21.83 -2.02 -4.10
N GLU A 77 -20.79 -2.40 -3.36
CA GLU A 77 -20.51 -1.83 -2.04
C GLU A 77 -20.07 -0.37 -2.12
N VAL A 78 -19.22 -0.05 -3.09
CA VAL A 78 -18.79 1.32 -3.36
C VAL A 78 -19.98 2.20 -3.78
N GLU A 79 -20.85 1.70 -4.66
CA GLU A 79 -22.07 2.42 -5.05
C GLU A 79 -23.03 2.64 -3.87
N ARG A 80 -23.13 1.66 -2.96
CA ARG A 80 -23.91 1.79 -1.73
C ARG A 80 -23.35 2.88 -0.81
N VAL A 81 -22.02 2.99 -0.68
CA VAL A 81 -21.37 4.08 0.06
C VAL A 81 -21.77 5.43 -0.53
N LEU A 82 -21.72 5.58 -1.86
CA LEU A 82 -22.09 6.82 -2.54
C LEU A 82 -23.57 7.16 -2.31
N THR A 83 -24.45 6.18 -2.49
CA THR A 83 -25.90 6.36 -2.35
C THR A 83 -26.30 6.75 -0.92
N LYS A 84 -25.71 6.08 0.08
CA LYS A 84 -26.01 6.31 1.50
C LYS A 84 -25.19 7.45 2.11
N LYS A 85 -24.17 7.94 1.40
CA LYS A 85 -23.20 8.93 1.89
C LYS A 85 -22.55 8.54 3.23
N ASP A 86 -22.32 7.24 3.42
CA ASP A 86 -21.74 6.71 4.66
C ASP A 86 -20.47 5.88 4.35
N PRO A 87 -19.27 6.43 4.64
CA PRO A 87 -18.02 5.73 4.39
C PRO A 87 -17.80 4.55 5.36
N ASN A 88 -18.51 4.50 6.50
CA ASN A 88 -18.33 3.41 7.48
C ASN A 88 -18.82 2.06 6.96
N LEU A 89 -19.63 2.04 5.90
CA LEU A 89 -20.12 0.82 5.27
C LEU A 89 -19.01 -0.07 4.67
N VAL A 90 -17.83 0.50 4.45
CA VAL A 90 -16.64 -0.22 3.92
C VAL A 90 -15.45 -0.16 4.90
N VAL A 91 -15.72 0.05 6.19
CA VAL A 91 -14.71 0.02 7.24
C VAL A 91 -14.90 -1.24 8.08
N PHE A 92 -13.92 -2.14 8.02
CA PHE A 92 -13.99 -3.46 8.64
C PHE A 92 -12.91 -3.64 9.70
N GLU A 93 -13.28 -4.28 10.81
CA GLU A 93 -12.34 -4.83 11.79
C GLU A 93 -12.10 -6.32 11.54
N ALA A 94 -11.16 -6.92 12.27
CA ALA A 94 -10.75 -8.31 12.04
C ALA A 94 -11.94 -9.29 12.05
N ASP A 95 -12.83 -9.17 13.04
CA ASP A 95 -14.00 -10.05 13.19
C ASP A 95 -15.00 -9.88 12.05
N ASP A 96 -15.15 -8.66 11.51
CA ASP A 96 -16.03 -8.40 10.37
C ASP A 96 -15.51 -9.10 9.11
N VAL A 97 -14.19 -9.07 8.90
CA VAL A 97 -13.55 -9.72 7.75
C VAL A 97 -13.70 -11.24 7.82
N LEU A 98 -13.56 -11.84 9.00
CA LEU A 98 -13.78 -13.29 9.17
C LEU A 98 -15.23 -13.67 8.86
N LYS A 99 -16.21 -12.96 9.43
CA LYS A 99 -17.64 -13.18 9.14
C LYS A 99 -17.96 -12.99 7.66
N ARG A 100 -17.31 -12.01 7.02
CA ARG A 100 -17.47 -11.75 5.60
C ARG A 100 -16.93 -12.89 4.75
N ALA A 101 -15.74 -13.39 5.06
CA ALA A 101 -15.14 -14.52 4.35
C ALA A 101 -16.01 -15.78 4.47
N ASP A 102 -16.57 -16.05 5.66
CA ASP A 102 -17.50 -17.18 5.85
C ASP A 102 -18.77 -17.05 5.01
N LYS A 103 -19.27 -15.82 4.83
CA LYS A 103 -20.52 -15.56 4.11
C LYS A 103 -20.35 -15.45 2.60
N MET A 104 -19.27 -14.82 2.15
CA MET A 104 -19.08 -14.37 0.75
C MET A 104 -17.91 -15.06 0.05
N GLY A 105 -17.08 -15.81 0.78
CA GLY A 105 -15.79 -16.28 0.28
C GLY A 105 -14.79 -15.14 0.08
N ASP A 106 -13.73 -15.41 -0.68
CA ASP A 106 -12.72 -14.42 -1.03
C ASP A 106 -13.14 -13.64 -2.28
N VAL A 107 -13.65 -12.43 -2.08
CA VAL A 107 -14.05 -11.55 -3.19
C VAL A 107 -12.87 -11.09 -4.05
N PHE A 108 -11.63 -11.28 -3.59
CA PHE A 108 -10.40 -10.91 -4.29
C PHE A 108 -9.77 -12.07 -5.05
N GLU A 109 -10.24 -13.31 -4.86
CA GLU A 109 -9.79 -14.50 -5.56
C GLU A 109 -9.71 -14.33 -7.10
N PRO A 110 -10.67 -13.67 -7.78
CA PRO A 110 -10.63 -13.55 -9.24
C PRO A 110 -9.37 -12.87 -9.79
N VAL A 111 -8.69 -12.02 -8.99
CA VAL A 111 -7.44 -11.35 -9.38
C VAL A 111 -6.30 -12.35 -9.62
N LEU A 112 -6.35 -13.52 -8.98
CA LEU A 112 -5.36 -14.59 -9.19
C LEU A 112 -5.53 -15.28 -10.55
N MET A 113 -6.76 -15.29 -11.08
CA MET A 113 -7.12 -15.99 -12.31
C MET A 113 -7.09 -15.09 -13.54
N LEU A 114 -7.33 -13.79 -13.35
CA LEU A 114 -7.40 -12.82 -14.42
C LEU A 114 -6.00 -12.59 -15.04
N LYS A 115 -5.93 -12.67 -16.37
CA LYS A 115 -4.71 -12.37 -17.14
C LYS A 115 -4.91 -11.09 -17.93
N GLN A 116 -4.14 -10.06 -17.59
CA GLN A 116 -4.18 -8.77 -18.27
C GLN A 116 -2.84 -8.44 -18.93
N LYS A 117 -2.89 -7.51 -19.88
CA LYS A 117 -1.73 -6.86 -20.49
C LYS A 117 -1.85 -5.36 -20.25
N LEU A 118 -0.72 -4.68 -20.06
CA LEU A 118 -0.71 -3.23 -20.00
C LEU A 118 -1.05 -2.70 -21.40
N PRO A 119 -2.08 -1.85 -21.57
CA PRO A 119 -2.36 -1.21 -22.85
C PRO A 119 -1.21 -0.28 -23.27
N GLU A 120 -1.07 -0.08 -24.58
CA GLU A 120 -0.19 0.96 -25.08
C GLU A 120 -0.77 2.35 -24.77
N LEU A 121 0.09 3.28 -24.40
CA LEU A 121 -0.35 4.59 -23.92
C LEU A 121 -1.08 5.39 -25.01
N ALA A 122 -0.61 5.28 -26.26
CA ALA A 122 -1.23 5.92 -27.42
C ALA A 122 -2.69 5.46 -27.62
N ASP A 123 -2.93 4.14 -27.53
CA ASP A 123 -4.28 3.57 -27.68
C ASP A 123 -5.22 4.04 -26.56
N MET A 124 -4.70 4.13 -25.33
CA MET A 124 -5.47 4.60 -24.17
C MET A 124 -5.86 6.08 -24.32
N LEU A 125 -4.91 6.92 -24.73
CA LEU A 125 -5.15 8.34 -24.97
C LEU A 125 -6.13 8.54 -26.15
N ALA A 126 -6.06 7.68 -27.16
CA ALA A 126 -7.00 7.69 -28.28
C ALA A 126 -8.43 7.33 -27.85
N ALA A 127 -8.60 6.36 -26.95
CA ALA A 127 -9.91 5.97 -26.41
C ALA A 127 -10.51 6.99 -25.42
N GLY A 128 -9.68 7.83 -24.79
CA GLY A 128 -10.08 8.78 -23.74
C GLY A 128 -10.83 10.04 -24.22
N GLY A 129 -11.11 10.19 -25.53
CA GLY A 129 -11.85 11.34 -26.07
C GLY A 129 -11.11 12.68 -25.96
N VAL A 130 -9.79 12.66 -25.73
CA VAL A 130 -8.93 13.85 -25.63
C VAL A 130 -8.60 14.38 -27.02
N GLY A 131 -8.37 15.69 -27.17
CA GLY A 131 -7.91 16.28 -28.44
C GLY A 131 -6.49 15.81 -28.81
N GLU A 132 -6.20 15.64 -30.12
CA GLU A 132 -4.92 15.11 -30.64
C GLU A 132 -3.68 15.88 -30.13
N GLU A 133 -3.72 17.22 -30.12
CA GLU A 133 -2.61 18.06 -29.62
C GLU A 133 -2.31 17.79 -28.14
N GLU A 134 -3.37 17.56 -27.35
CA GLU A 134 -3.28 17.38 -25.91
C GLU A 134 -2.86 15.94 -25.54
N LYS A 135 -3.21 14.93 -26.36
CA LYS A 135 -2.63 13.58 -26.27
C LYS A 135 -1.11 13.61 -26.48
N LEU A 136 -0.67 14.35 -27.50
CA LEU A 136 0.75 14.54 -27.82
C LEU A 136 1.49 15.19 -26.66
N GLU A 137 0.89 16.18 -25.99
CA GLU A 137 1.49 16.79 -24.80
C GLU A 137 1.57 15.83 -23.60
N ILE A 138 0.52 15.06 -23.31
CA ILE A 138 0.53 14.09 -22.20
C ILE A 138 1.56 13.00 -22.45
N ALA A 139 1.59 12.44 -23.67
CA ALA A 139 2.56 11.43 -24.08
C ALA A 139 3.99 11.97 -24.02
N ALA A 140 4.26 13.13 -24.61
CA ALA A 140 5.57 13.76 -24.59
C ALA A 140 6.03 14.08 -23.16
N HIS A 141 5.13 14.53 -22.30
CA HIS A 141 5.48 14.81 -20.91
C HIS A 141 5.70 13.53 -20.10
N ALA A 142 4.93 12.46 -20.34
CA ALA A 142 5.13 11.15 -19.71
C ALA A 142 6.47 10.53 -20.15
N GLU A 143 6.80 10.61 -21.44
CA GLU A 143 8.08 10.17 -22.00
C GLU A 143 9.26 11.00 -21.48
N ALA A 144 9.14 12.34 -21.46
CA ALA A 144 10.18 13.22 -20.92
C ALA A 144 10.42 12.95 -19.43
N ARG A 145 9.36 12.71 -18.66
CA ARG A 145 9.49 12.32 -17.25
C ARG A 145 10.16 10.97 -17.12
N ALA A 146 9.75 9.97 -17.89
CA ALA A 146 10.36 8.64 -17.91
C ALA A 146 11.87 8.75 -18.20
N GLN A 147 12.26 9.45 -19.27
CA GLN A 147 13.67 9.69 -19.63
C GLN A 147 14.46 10.44 -18.55
N GLN A 148 13.84 11.45 -17.90
CA GLN A 148 14.47 12.17 -16.79
C GLN A 148 14.67 11.25 -15.57
N MET A 149 13.73 10.34 -15.29
CA MET A 149 13.86 9.35 -14.24
C MET A 149 14.97 8.34 -14.54
N SER A 150 15.03 7.80 -15.77
CA SER A 150 16.10 6.90 -16.23
C SER A 150 17.48 7.54 -16.06
N ARG A 151 17.66 8.78 -16.52
CA ARG A 151 18.92 9.54 -16.37
C ARG A 151 19.30 9.79 -14.91
N LYS A 152 18.32 9.93 -14.01
CA LYS A 152 18.57 10.12 -12.57
C LYS A 152 18.99 8.82 -11.88
N VAL A 153 18.45 7.68 -12.31
CA VAL A 153 18.88 6.35 -11.85
C VAL A 153 20.31 6.06 -12.31
N GLU A 154 20.61 6.32 -13.58
CA GLU A 154 21.95 6.13 -14.15
C GLU A 154 23.02 6.99 -13.44
N ARG A 155 22.67 8.23 -13.08
CA ARG A 155 23.55 9.11 -12.29
C ARG A 155 23.72 8.71 -10.83
N ARG A 156 22.79 7.94 -10.25
CA ARG A 156 22.88 7.51 -8.84
C ARG A 156 23.84 6.35 -8.63
N GLY A 157 24.22 5.62 -9.70
CA GLY A 157 25.09 4.45 -9.61
C GLY A 157 24.45 3.30 -8.80
N PRO A 158 25.05 2.10 -8.82
CA PRO A 158 24.53 0.97 -8.05
C PRO A 158 24.65 1.25 -6.53
N PRO A 159 23.74 0.70 -5.71
CA PRO A 159 23.82 0.85 -4.27
C PRO A 159 25.12 0.24 -3.73
N PRO A 160 25.72 0.80 -2.64
CA PRO A 160 26.91 0.23 -2.02
C PRO A 160 26.64 -1.22 -1.60
N GLN A 161 27.55 -2.14 -1.93
CA GLN A 161 27.46 -3.53 -1.46
C GLN A 161 27.50 -3.55 0.07
N GLU A 162 26.50 -4.20 0.69
CA GLU A 162 26.40 -4.38 2.14
C GLU A 162 27.68 -5.04 2.68
N ALA A 163 28.38 -4.35 3.58
CA ALA A 163 29.56 -4.89 4.24
C ALA A 163 29.15 -6.01 5.21
N SER A 164 29.71 -7.20 5.02
CA SER A 164 29.51 -8.37 5.88
C SER A 164 29.74 -8.03 7.37
N PRO A 165 28.87 -8.49 8.30
CA PRO A 165 28.99 -8.14 9.70
C PRO A 165 30.26 -8.75 10.32
N LYS A 166 31.10 -7.90 10.92
CA LYS A 166 32.28 -8.32 11.68
C LYS A 166 31.86 -9.15 12.89
N ARG A 167 32.38 -10.37 12.96
CA ARG A 167 32.17 -11.36 14.03
C ARG A 167 32.63 -10.80 15.39
N SER A 168 31.70 -10.48 16.29
CA SER A 168 32.01 -10.09 17.67
C SER A 168 32.44 -11.31 18.50
N LYS A 169 33.57 -11.21 19.21
CA LYS A 169 34.10 -12.26 20.10
C LYS A 169 33.15 -12.52 21.29
N PRO A 170 33.03 -13.76 21.81
CA PRO A 170 32.12 -14.07 22.90
C PRO A 170 32.67 -13.61 24.26
N ALA A 171 31.80 -13.02 25.08
CA ALA A 171 32.10 -12.62 26.45
C ALA A 171 32.15 -13.83 27.41
N MET A 172 33.19 -13.88 28.25
CA MET A 172 33.39 -14.87 29.31
C MET A 172 32.25 -14.81 30.35
N LYS A 173 31.54 -15.94 30.55
CA LYS A 173 30.63 -16.13 31.67
C LYS A 173 31.44 -16.28 32.98
N ARG A 174 31.28 -15.36 33.93
CA ARG A 174 31.71 -15.56 35.33
C ARG A 174 30.71 -16.48 36.02
N ALA A 175 31.22 -17.59 36.58
CA ALA A 175 30.45 -18.52 37.39
C ALA A 175 30.04 -17.88 38.74
N ALA A 176 28.75 -17.98 39.08
CA ALA A 176 28.25 -17.64 40.41
C ALA A 176 28.29 -18.89 41.32
N ARG A 177 28.97 -18.78 42.48
CA ARG A 177 29.02 -19.82 43.53
C ARG A 177 27.67 -19.89 44.27
N PRO A 178 27.23 -21.06 44.74
CA PRO A 178 25.99 -21.17 45.51
C PRO A 178 26.22 -20.71 46.96
N ARG A 179 25.25 -19.98 47.52
CA ARG A 179 25.15 -19.73 48.97
C ARG A 179 23.98 -20.55 49.53
N SER A 180 24.27 -21.17 50.66
CA SER A 180 23.50 -22.17 51.40
C SER A 180 22.13 -21.67 51.89
N ALA A 181 21.18 -22.61 51.90
CA ALA A 181 19.87 -22.45 52.51
C ALA A 181 19.97 -22.41 54.04
N LYS A 182 19.28 -21.44 54.66
CA LYS A 182 18.85 -21.51 56.05
C LYS A 182 17.36 -21.19 56.13
N THR A 183 16.66 -22.16 56.71
CA THR A 183 15.26 -22.24 57.09
C THR A 183 14.85 -21.14 58.07
N ALA A 184 13.62 -20.63 57.92
CA ALA A 184 12.80 -20.13 59.02
C ALA A 184 11.33 -20.18 58.63
N ALA A 185 10.53 -20.89 59.43
CA ALA A 185 9.10 -21.04 59.33
C ALA A 185 8.37 -19.82 59.91
N THR A 186 7.18 -19.50 59.37
CA THR A 186 6.24 -18.54 59.96
C THR A 186 4.84 -19.18 59.97
N PRO A 187 4.07 -19.07 61.08
CA PRO A 187 2.93 -19.93 61.33
C PRO A 187 1.61 -19.42 60.74
N VAL A 188 0.77 -20.38 60.37
CA VAL A 188 -0.65 -20.22 60.03
C VAL A 188 -1.47 -20.10 61.32
N LYS A 189 -2.38 -19.11 61.40
CA LYS A 189 -3.72 -19.25 62.03
C LYS A 189 -4.50 -17.94 61.98
N LYS A 190 -5.68 -17.97 61.35
CA LYS A 190 -6.98 -17.97 62.06
C LYS A 190 -8.15 -17.99 61.05
N LYS A 191 -8.84 -19.13 61.00
CA LYS A 191 -10.27 -19.19 60.67
C LYS A 191 -11.06 -18.74 61.91
N ARG A 192 -12.07 -17.90 61.70
CA ARG A 192 -13.13 -17.58 62.67
C ARG A 192 -14.44 -18.14 62.12
N LYS A 193 -15.14 -18.98 62.90
CA LYS A 193 -16.60 -18.87 63.07
C LYS A 193 -17.06 -19.73 64.24
N VAL A 194 -17.78 -19.05 65.14
CA VAL A 194 -18.62 -19.47 66.27
C VAL A 194 -17.91 -20.17 67.42
#